data_AF-A0A4R5BGB9-F1
#
_entry.id   AF-A0A4R5BGB9-F1
#
_cell.length_a   1.000
_cell.length_b   1.000
_cell.length_c   1.000
_cell.angle_alpha   90.00
_cell.angle_beta   90.00
_cell.angle_gamma   90.00
#
_symmetry.space_group_name_H-M   'P 1'
#
loop_
_entity.id
_entity.type
_entity.pdbx_description
1 polymer ?
#
loop_
_entity_poly.entity_id
_entity_poly.type
_entity_poly.pdbx_seq_one_letter_code
_entity_poly.pdbx_strand_id
1 'polypeptide(L)'
;MLFAAVMLWVALERVFARFQSTAGGISSVRKDLAGRRRAGDGQVEVTVWRAHPLSDHMIKELARREGFQFTGEVSRYGSLMLRFVRTAKITVVTVATTLGTPRGVRASRRERQLARLEQLAQERRARQQAVEIDWLDYREIPMAEIVDMLRKHGWAYRDDELGKKGGCCDSTRTRQETTPMLDTGDSLSWLNVELRDAEMDDMGCYHLDTSQHSVLSLTDIGMAVDAAGLTVVRTIPNSAGRMLVLAHPQTRRCPRAMARSYRDPACQIKSSTGHASATRSGRRSSTGNSA
;
A
#
# COMPACT_ATOMS: atom_id res chain seq x y z
N MET A 1 22.92 -3.75 44.25
CA MET A 1 22.34 -2.48 44.75
C MET A 1 21.91 -1.53 43.63
N LEU A 2 22.78 -1.17 42.66
CA LEU A 2 22.41 -0.25 41.57
C LEU A 2 21.17 -0.67 40.76
N PHE A 3 21.05 -1.95 40.40
CA PHE A 3 19.89 -2.47 39.67
C PHE A 3 18.56 -2.28 40.43
N ALA A 4 18.57 -2.51 41.75
CA ALA A 4 17.38 -2.31 42.59
C ALA A 4 17.00 -0.82 42.67
N ALA A 5 17.98 0.08 42.75
CA ALA A 5 17.74 1.52 42.73
C ALA A 5 17.14 1.99 41.39
N VAL A 6 17.65 1.49 40.25
CA VAL A 6 17.09 1.79 38.92
C VAL A 6 15.67 1.25 38.78
N MET A 7 15.41 0.02 39.23
CA MET A 7 14.06 -0.55 39.19
C MET A 7 13.09 0.20 40.09
N LEU A 8 13.53 0.63 41.28
CA LEU A 8 12.73 1.44 42.18
C LEU A 8 12.41 2.80 41.55
N TRP A 9 13.37 3.46 40.91
CA TRP A 9 13.16 4.72 40.19
C TRP A 9 12.12 4.58 39.07
N VAL A 10 12.25 3.56 38.22
CA VAL A 10 11.30 3.29 37.12
C VAL A 10 9.89 2.98 37.65
N ALA A 11 9.80 2.24 38.76
CA ALA A 11 8.53 1.98 39.42
C ALA A 11 7.92 3.28 40.00
N LEU A 12 8.74 4.14 40.61
CA LEU A 12 8.31 5.43 41.15
C LEU A 12 7.71 6.32 40.06
N GLU A 13 8.36 6.43 38.89
CA GLU A 13 7.85 7.22 37.75
C GLU A 13 6.46 6.73 37.30
N ARG A 14 6.26 5.41 37.23
CA ARG A 14 4.96 4.83 36.85
C ARG A 14 3.87 5.07 37.88
N VAL A 15 4.22 5.02 39.18
CA VAL A 15 3.25 5.29 40.26
C VAL A 15 2.86 6.76 40.26
N PHE A 16 3.81 7.68 40.11
CA PHE A 16 3.50 9.12 40.04
C PHE A 16 2.64 9.49 38.84
N ALA A 17 2.80 8.82 37.70
CA ALA A 17 1.94 9.04 36.53
C ALA A 17 0.45 8.76 36.82
N ARG A 18 0.13 7.85 37.75
CA ARG A 18 -1.26 7.55 38.12
C ARG A 18 -1.93 8.66 38.92
N PHE A 19 -1.16 9.46 39.64
CA PHE A 19 -1.65 10.57 40.45
C PHE A 19 -1.63 11.92 39.70
N GLN A 20 -1.33 11.92 38.41
CA GLN A 20 -1.39 13.14 37.62
C GLN A 20 -2.84 13.60 37.40
N SER A 21 -3.04 14.92 37.39
CA SER A 21 -4.31 15.51 36.98
C SER A 21 -4.50 15.38 35.46
N THR A 22 -5.75 15.48 35.01
CA THR A 22 -6.09 15.51 33.58
C THR A 22 -5.34 16.62 32.83
N ALA A 23 -5.15 17.79 33.45
CA ALA A 23 -4.36 18.88 32.90
C ALA A 23 -2.88 18.49 32.72
N GLY A 24 -2.31 17.72 33.64
CA GLY A 24 -0.97 17.15 33.53
C GLY A 24 -0.83 16.20 32.33
N GLY A 25 -1.79 15.28 32.17
CA GLY A 25 -1.84 14.37 31.02
C GLY A 25 -1.92 15.11 29.68
N ILE A 26 -2.76 16.13 29.56
CA ILE A 26 -2.89 16.97 28.34
C ILE A 26 -1.57 17.69 28.04
N SER A 27 -0.93 18.27 29.06
CA SER A 27 0.37 18.94 28.91
C SER A 27 1.46 17.97 28.45
N SER A 28 1.48 16.74 29.00
CA SER A 28 2.41 15.70 28.57
C SER A 28 2.20 15.30 27.11
N VAL A 29 0.96 15.07 26.68
CA VAL A 29 0.66 14.74 25.27
C VAL A 29 1.07 15.88 24.35
N ARG A 30 0.78 17.14 24.71
CA ARG A 30 1.20 18.30 23.91
C ARG A 30 2.72 18.41 23.81
N LYS A 31 3.43 18.14 24.90
CA LYS A 31 4.90 18.13 24.93
C LYS A 31 5.47 17.01 24.04
N ASP A 32 4.86 15.83 24.05
CA ASP A 32 5.25 14.71 23.17
C ASP A 32 4.96 15.05 21.70
N LEU A 33 3.80 15.64 21.40
CA LEU A 33 3.42 16.11 20.05
C LEU A 33 4.30 17.25 19.52
N ALA A 34 4.71 18.17 20.41
CA ALA A 34 5.63 19.27 20.09
C ALA A 34 7.11 18.86 20.09
N GLY A 35 7.42 17.68 20.64
CA GLY A 35 8.77 17.15 20.79
C GLY A 35 9.52 17.10 19.47
N ARG A 36 10.73 17.65 19.45
CA ARG A 36 11.59 17.73 18.26
C ARG A 36 11.78 16.34 17.62
N ARG A 37 11.24 16.19 16.40
CA ARG A 37 11.64 15.26 15.31
C ARG A 37 12.75 14.29 15.72
N ARG A 38 12.41 13.11 16.22
CA ARG A 38 13.40 12.03 16.48
C ARG A 38 13.19 10.75 15.67
N ALA A 39 12.19 10.71 14.79
CA ALA A 39 12.13 9.72 13.72
C ALA A 39 12.14 10.48 12.40
N GLY A 40 13.07 10.13 11.50
CA GLY A 40 13.31 10.83 10.22
C GLY A 40 12.06 10.97 9.33
N ASP A 41 10.99 10.24 9.64
CA ASP A 41 9.83 10.07 8.77
C ASP A 41 8.67 11.04 9.10
N GLY A 42 8.90 12.07 9.91
CA GLY A 42 7.84 13.02 10.30
C GLY A 42 6.77 12.44 11.21
N GLN A 43 7.06 11.30 11.84
CA GLN A 43 6.19 10.62 12.79
C GLN A 43 6.48 11.04 14.22
N VAL A 44 5.43 11.09 15.03
CA VAL A 44 5.49 11.39 16.46
C VAL A 44 4.87 10.23 17.24
N GLU A 45 5.56 9.81 18.29
CA GLU A 45 5.13 8.73 19.17
C GLU A 45 4.72 9.31 20.52
N VAL A 46 3.50 9.02 20.97
CA VAL A 46 3.00 9.43 22.29
C VAL A 46 2.88 8.19 23.16
N THR A 47 3.47 8.23 24.35
CA THR A 47 3.48 7.07 25.26
C THR A 47 2.25 7.09 26.16
N VAL A 48 1.40 6.06 26.09
CA VAL A 48 0.08 6.04 26.75
C VAL A 48 0.17 6.21 28.27
N TRP A 49 1.12 5.54 28.92
CA TRP A 49 1.25 5.61 30.39
C TRP A 49 1.68 6.99 30.90
N ARG A 50 2.35 7.81 30.07
CA ARG A 50 2.71 9.19 30.40
C ARG A 50 1.54 10.16 30.30
N ALA A 51 0.51 9.78 29.55
CA ALA A 51 -0.70 10.57 29.35
C ALA A 51 -1.81 10.25 30.36
N HIS A 52 -1.59 9.31 31.29
CA HIS A 52 -2.58 8.97 32.32
C HIS A 52 -2.98 10.23 33.11
N PRO A 53 -4.30 10.48 33.36
CA PRO A 53 -5.45 9.57 33.25
C PRO A 53 -6.19 9.60 31.90
N LEU A 54 -5.60 10.11 30.83
CA LEU A 54 -6.27 10.17 29.52
C LEU A 54 -6.42 8.76 28.92
N SER A 55 -7.61 8.48 28.38
CA SER A 55 -7.84 7.28 27.56
C SER A 55 -7.23 7.45 26.17
N ASP A 56 -6.95 6.32 25.49
CA ASP A 56 -6.42 6.34 24.12
C ASP A 56 -7.29 7.17 23.16
N HIS A 57 -8.61 7.12 23.33
CA HIS A 57 -9.55 7.93 22.55
C HIS A 57 -9.33 9.43 22.79
N MET A 58 -9.12 9.86 24.04
CA MET A 58 -8.84 11.26 24.36
C MET A 58 -7.49 11.72 23.81
N ILE A 59 -6.47 10.86 23.84
CA ILE A 59 -5.15 11.14 23.26
C ILE A 59 -5.27 11.32 21.75
N LYS A 60 -5.99 10.41 21.06
CA LYS A 60 -6.26 10.48 19.62
C LYS A 60 -7.04 11.75 19.26
N GLU A 61 -8.04 12.13 20.05
CA GLU A 61 -8.84 13.34 19.85
C GLU A 61 -8.02 14.62 20.05
N LEU A 62 -7.18 14.66 21.08
CA LEU A 62 -6.28 15.78 21.35
C LEU A 62 -5.27 15.94 20.20
N ALA A 63 -4.65 14.86 19.76
CA ALA A 63 -3.74 14.87 18.61
C ALA A 63 -4.42 15.36 17.32
N ARG A 64 -5.66 14.92 17.07
CA ARG A 64 -6.46 15.38 15.93
C ARG A 64 -6.69 16.89 15.95
N ARG A 65 -7.00 17.46 17.12
CA ARG A 65 -7.18 18.92 17.29
C ARG A 65 -5.90 19.70 17.04
N GLU A 66 -4.75 19.13 17.40
CA GLU A 66 -3.41 19.71 17.17
C GLU A 66 -2.91 19.50 15.71
N GLY A 67 -3.71 18.89 14.83
CA GLY A 67 -3.38 18.69 13.42
C GLY A 67 -2.55 17.44 13.14
N PHE A 68 -2.69 16.40 13.96
CA PHE A 68 -2.04 15.11 13.76
C PHE A 68 -3.07 14.02 13.40
N GLN A 69 -2.69 13.12 12.51
CA GLN A 69 -3.47 11.93 12.16
C GLN A 69 -2.83 10.70 12.77
N PHE A 70 -3.65 9.89 13.44
CA PHE A 70 -3.25 8.61 13.99
C PHE A 70 -2.91 7.62 12.88
N THR A 71 -1.75 6.96 12.98
CA THR A 71 -1.27 5.99 11.98
C THR A 71 -1.23 4.56 12.49
N GLY A 72 -1.15 4.34 13.79
CA GLY A 72 -1.14 3.00 14.38
C GLY A 72 -0.61 2.98 15.80
N GLU A 73 -0.52 1.77 16.35
CA GLU A 73 -0.02 1.51 17.71
C GLU A 73 1.25 0.69 17.60
N VAL A 74 2.24 0.98 18.44
CA VAL A 74 3.47 0.21 18.54
C VAL A 74 3.75 -0.09 20.00
N SER A 75 4.07 -1.34 20.29
CA SER A 75 4.56 -1.75 21.60
C SER A 75 6.08 -1.69 21.60
N ARG A 76 6.66 -0.83 22.44
CA ARG A 76 8.12 -0.71 22.59
C ARG A 76 8.50 -0.82 24.05
N TYR A 77 9.40 -1.74 24.38
CA TYR A 77 9.86 -2.00 25.75
C TYR A 77 8.70 -2.25 26.75
N GLY A 78 7.67 -2.96 26.31
CA GLY A 78 6.48 -3.25 27.12
C GLY A 78 5.60 -2.03 27.43
N SER A 79 5.75 -0.94 26.66
CA SER A 79 4.90 0.25 26.74
C SER A 79 4.15 0.45 25.42
N LEU A 80 2.85 0.71 25.51
CA LEU A 80 2.03 1.07 24.36
C LEU A 80 2.32 2.52 23.95
N MET A 81 2.65 2.71 22.68
CA MET A 81 2.88 4.00 22.05
C MET A 81 1.90 4.19 20.89
N LEU A 82 1.29 5.36 20.81
CA LEU A 82 0.42 5.76 19.72
C LEU A 82 1.24 6.57 18.71
N ARG A 83 1.22 6.16 17.44
CA ARG A 83 1.92 6.83 16.34
C ARG A 83 0.99 7.82 15.65
N PHE A 84 1.54 8.99 15.38
CA PHE A 84 0.87 10.08 14.72
C PHE A 84 1.75 10.64 13.60
N VAL A 85 1.12 11.13 12.54
CA VAL A 85 1.76 11.92 11.48
C VAL A 85 1.16 13.31 11.51
N ARG A 86 1.99 14.35 11.40
CA ARG A 86 1.47 15.72 11.29
C ARG A 86 0.74 15.84 9.96
N THR A 87 -0.57 15.95 10.01
CA THR A 87 -1.34 16.38 8.85
C THR A 87 -1.04 17.86 8.73
N ALA A 88 -0.07 18.21 7.88
CA ALA A 88 -0.04 19.57 7.40
C ALA A 88 -1.46 19.83 6.91
N LYS A 89 -2.19 20.73 7.58
CA LYS A 89 -3.38 21.31 6.99
C LYS A 89 -2.85 21.93 5.71
N ILE A 90 -2.88 21.18 4.63
CA ILE A 90 -3.02 21.73 3.31
C ILE A 90 -4.37 22.40 3.45
N THR A 91 -4.39 23.63 3.97
CA THR A 91 -5.39 24.61 3.58
C THR A 91 -5.23 24.66 2.09
N VAL A 92 -5.91 23.75 1.41
CA VAL A 92 -6.32 23.94 0.04
C VAL A 92 -7.11 25.22 0.16
N VAL A 93 -6.43 26.32 -0.14
CA VAL A 93 -7.07 27.58 -0.49
C VAL A 93 -7.90 27.21 -1.72
N THR A 94 -9.07 26.64 -1.44
CA THR A 94 -10.13 26.35 -2.40
C THR A 94 -10.87 27.67 -2.58
N VAL A 95 -10.11 28.72 -2.85
CA VAL A 95 -10.57 30.09 -3.10
C VAL A 95 -9.76 30.55 -4.30
N ALA A 96 -9.94 29.86 -5.45
CA ALA A 96 -9.59 30.34 -6.80
C ALA A 96 -9.83 29.28 -7.91
N THR A 97 -10.77 28.34 -7.78
CA THR A 97 -11.16 27.52 -8.96
C THR A 97 -12.31 28.11 -9.76
N THR A 98 -12.95 29.19 -9.29
CA THR A 98 -13.95 29.94 -10.07
C THR A 98 -13.38 31.17 -10.78
N LEU A 99 -12.25 31.72 -10.31
CA LEU A 99 -11.42 32.64 -11.10
C LEU A 99 -10.24 31.83 -11.66
N GLY A 100 -10.44 31.23 -12.84
CA GLY A 100 -9.40 30.48 -13.51
C GLY A 100 -8.07 31.23 -13.48
N THR A 101 -7.01 30.57 -12.98
CA THR A 101 -5.65 31.09 -13.10
C THR A 101 -5.44 31.55 -14.54
N PRO A 102 -5.03 32.82 -14.77
CA PRO A 102 -4.96 33.38 -16.11
C PRO A 102 -4.17 32.44 -17.01
N ARG A 103 -4.72 32.12 -18.19
CA ARG A 103 -4.20 31.08 -19.11
C ARG A 103 -2.69 31.21 -19.36
N GLY A 104 -2.14 32.43 -19.35
CA GLY A 104 -0.71 32.69 -19.50
C GLY A 104 0.17 32.12 -18.38
N VAL A 105 -0.30 32.09 -17.13
CA VAL A 105 0.48 31.55 -16.00
C VAL A 105 0.58 30.03 -16.09
N ARG A 106 -0.48 29.35 -16.56
CA ARG A 106 -0.43 27.89 -16.77
C ARG A 106 0.51 27.51 -17.91
N ALA A 107 0.47 28.22 -19.04
CA ALA A 107 1.37 27.97 -20.16
C ALA A 107 2.84 28.12 -19.75
N SER A 108 3.20 29.22 -19.05
CA SER A 108 4.58 29.42 -18.60
C SER A 108 5.02 28.39 -17.55
N ARG A 109 4.12 27.95 -16.65
CA ARG A 109 4.44 26.87 -15.70
C ARG A 109 4.65 25.54 -16.41
N ARG A 110 3.81 25.21 -17.40
CA ARG A 110 3.95 24.00 -18.22
C ARG A 110 5.29 23.98 -18.95
N GLU A 111 5.69 25.09 -19.57
CA GLU A 111 7.00 25.22 -20.24
C GLU A 111 8.17 24.99 -19.27
N ARG A 112 8.12 25.59 -18.07
CA ARG A 112 9.15 25.36 -17.04
C ARG A 112 9.19 23.91 -16.54
N GLN A 113 8.02 23.28 -16.39
CA GLN A 113 7.92 21.88 -16.00
C GLN A 113 8.48 20.95 -17.09
N LEU A 114 8.19 21.23 -18.37
CA LEU A 114 8.75 20.48 -19.50
C LEU A 114 10.27 20.62 -19.56
N ALA A 115 10.80 21.84 -19.45
CA ALA A 115 12.24 22.08 -19.44
C ALA A 115 12.95 21.38 -18.26
N ARG A 116 12.34 21.38 -17.08
CA ARG A 116 12.87 20.69 -15.90
C ARG A 116 12.86 19.17 -16.07
N LEU A 117 11.78 18.63 -16.67
CA LEU A 117 11.65 17.21 -16.93
C LEU A 117 12.67 16.73 -17.97
N GLU A 118 12.89 17.52 -19.02
CA GLU A 118 13.94 17.27 -20.03
C GLU A 118 15.33 17.29 -19.39
N GLN A 119 15.64 18.29 -18.56
CA GLN A 119 16.91 18.36 -17.84
C GLN A 119 17.13 17.13 -16.95
N LEU A 120 16.12 16.73 -16.17
CA LEU A 120 16.17 15.53 -15.32
C LEU A 120 16.41 14.26 -16.15
N ALA A 121 15.72 14.12 -17.28
CA ALA A 121 15.89 12.98 -18.17
C ALA A 121 17.32 12.91 -18.73
N GLN A 122 17.92 14.05 -19.09
CA GLN A 122 19.30 14.13 -19.59
C GLN A 122 20.33 13.83 -18.48
N GLU A 123 20.19 14.44 -17.30
CA GLU A 123 21.10 14.23 -16.16
C GLU A 123 21.10 12.78 -15.68
N ARG A 124 19.93 12.16 -15.56
CA ARG A 124 19.79 10.76 -15.13
C ARG A 124 20.25 9.80 -16.21
N ARG A 125 20.08 10.15 -17.49
CA ARG A 125 20.60 9.36 -18.62
C ARG A 125 22.12 9.29 -18.59
N ALA A 126 22.80 10.40 -18.30
CA ALA A 126 24.25 10.41 -18.13
C ALA A 126 24.73 9.48 -16.99
N ARG A 127 23.90 9.29 -15.97
CA ARG A 127 24.20 8.45 -14.79
C ARG A 127 23.66 7.01 -14.87
N GLN A 128 22.90 6.67 -15.92
CA GLN A 128 22.21 5.38 -16.08
C GLN A 128 21.29 5.01 -14.90
N GLN A 129 20.66 6.00 -14.27
CA GLN A 129 19.76 5.80 -13.12
C GLN A 129 18.30 5.91 -13.52
N ALA A 130 17.40 5.16 -12.86
CA ALA A 130 15.97 5.32 -13.06
C ALA A 130 15.52 6.77 -12.82
N VAL A 131 14.51 7.20 -13.57
CA VAL A 131 13.88 8.52 -13.42
C VAL A 131 12.61 8.33 -12.61
N GLU A 132 12.65 8.76 -11.35
CA GLU A 132 11.48 8.83 -10.47
C GLU A 132 10.84 10.22 -10.59
N ILE A 133 9.55 10.25 -10.89
CA ILE A 133 8.79 11.50 -11.09
C ILE A 133 7.65 11.54 -10.10
N ASP A 134 7.62 12.59 -9.27
CA ASP A 134 6.45 12.94 -8.47
C ASP A 134 5.44 13.68 -9.35
N TRP A 135 4.28 13.07 -9.61
CA TRP A 135 3.24 13.65 -10.47
C TRP A 135 2.74 15.02 -9.96
N LEU A 136 2.83 15.29 -8.66
CA LEU A 136 2.38 16.56 -8.07
C LEU A 136 3.22 17.74 -8.58
N ASP A 137 4.51 17.51 -8.84
CA ASP A 137 5.42 18.51 -9.37
C ASP A 137 5.13 18.87 -10.83
N TYR A 138 4.42 18.00 -11.56
CA TYR A 138 4.14 18.10 -13.00
C TYR A 138 2.66 18.16 -13.36
N ARG A 139 1.80 18.57 -12.41
CA ARG A 139 0.33 18.58 -12.56
C ARG A 139 -0.23 19.38 -13.76
N GLU A 140 0.55 20.28 -14.36
CA GLU A 140 0.10 21.08 -15.50
C GLU A 140 0.41 20.39 -16.84
N ILE A 141 1.15 19.26 -16.82
CA ILE A 141 1.46 18.42 -17.98
C ILE A 141 0.61 17.12 -17.88
N PRO A 142 -0.16 16.76 -18.90
CA PRO A 142 -0.83 15.47 -18.96
C PRO A 142 0.16 14.31 -18.89
N MET A 143 -0.20 13.22 -18.19
CA MET A 143 0.67 12.04 -18.04
C MET A 143 1.16 11.49 -19.40
N ALA A 144 0.29 11.45 -20.41
CA ALA A 144 0.65 10.99 -21.76
C ALA A 144 1.83 11.80 -22.37
N GLU A 145 1.85 13.11 -22.14
CA GLU A 145 2.92 13.99 -22.66
C GLU A 145 4.24 13.78 -21.89
N ILE A 146 4.17 13.51 -20.58
CA ILE A 146 5.33 13.11 -19.77
C ILE A 146 5.92 11.81 -20.32
N VAL A 147 5.08 10.78 -20.52
CA VAL A 147 5.50 9.48 -21.05
C VAL A 147 6.09 9.59 -22.45
N ASP A 148 5.45 10.33 -23.35
CA ASP A 148 5.96 10.53 -24.71
C ASP A 148 7.29 11.28 -24.72
N MET A 149 7.47 12.27 -23.84
CA MET A 149 8.72 13.00 -23.70
C MET A 149 9.84 12.08 -23.18
N LEU A 150 9.60 11.32 -22.11
CA LEU A 150 10.57 10.35 -21.59
C LEU A 150 10.92 9.27 -22.62
N ARG A 151 9.93 8.80 -23.39
CA ARG A 151 10.13 7.84 -24.49
C ARG A 151 11.07 8.38 -25.56
N LYS A 152 10.97 9.67 -25.93
CA LYS A 152 11.92 10.33 -26.86
C LYS A 152 13.36 10.29 -26.36
N HIS A 153 13.57 10.24 -25.04
CA HIS A 153 14.90 10.11 -24.45
C HIS A 153 15.33 8.66 -24.17
N GLY A 154 14.56 7.67 -24.61
CA GLY A 154 14.88 6.24 -24.49
C GLY A 154 14.50 5.62 -23.15
N TRP A 155 13.61 6.25 -22.39
CA TRP A 155 13.04 5.68 -21.17
C TRP A 155 11.77 4.90 -21.49
N ALA A 156 11.55 3.79 -20.80
CA ALA A 156 10.28 3.07 -20.81
C ALA A 156 9.50 3.41 -19.54
N TYR A 157 8.21 3.63 -19.70
CA TYR A 157 7.30 3.81 -18.58
C TYR A 157 7.03 2.44 -17.94
N ARG A 158 7.19 2.35 -16.62
CA ARG A 158 6.75 1.21 -15.83
C ARG A 158 5.69 1.70 -14.87
N ASP A 159 4.49 1.13 -14.97
CA ASP A 159 3.42 1.38 -14.03
C ASP A 159 3.58 0.40 -12.87
N ASP A 160 4.43 0.75 -11.90
CA ASP A 160 4.46 -0.01 -10.66
C ASP A 160 3.26 0.49 -9.83
N GLU A 161 2.24 -0.38 -9.67
CA GLU A 161 1.09 -0.11 -8.82
C GLU A 161 1.55 0.12 -7.36
N LEU A 162 1.91 1.37 -7.05
CA LEU A 162 2.29 1.78 -5.72
C LEU A 162 1.04 1.81 -4.83
N GLY A 163 0.97 0.86 -3.92
CA GLY A 163 -0.07 0.77 -2.91
C GLY A 163 -0.28 2.11 -2.18
N LYS A 164 -1.37 2.81 -2.52
CA LYS A 164 -2.12 3.83 -1.76
C LYS A 164 -1.39 5.02 -1.10
N LYS A 165 -0.07 5.17 -1.16
CA LYS A 165 0.62 6.33 -0.57
C LYS A 165 1.68 6.90 -1.51
N GLY A 166 1.22 7.79 -2.39
CA GLY A 166 2.06 8.57 -3.30
C GLY A 166 2.33 7.82 -4.60
N GLY A 167 1.78 8.32 -5.71
CA GLY A 167 2.10 7.79 -7.03
C GLY A 167 3.46 8.31 -7.48
N CYS A 168 4.51 7.51 -7.34
CA CYS A 168 5.75 7.75 -8.06
C CYS A 168 5.67 6.96 -9.38
N CYS A 169 6.09 7.55 -10.48
CA CYS A 169 6.31 6.81 -11.72
C CYS A 169 7.78 6.41 -11.78
N ASP A 170 8.06 5.12 -11.80
CA ASP A 170 9.42 4.60 -11.90
C ASP A 170 9.72 4.27 -13.37
N SER A 171 10.54 5.10 -14.03
CA SER A 171 11.01 4.81 -15.38
C SER A 171 12.39 4.15 -15.30
N THR A 172 12.43 2.83 -15.51
CA THR A 172 13.69 2.09 -15.60
C THR A 172 14.15 2.02 -17.05
N ARG A 173 15.47 2.04 -17.26
CA ARG A 173 16.03 1.75 -18.58
C ARG A 173 15.83 0.27 -18.83
N THR A 174 14.82 -0.08 -19.61
CA THR A 174 14.77 -1.41 -20.24
C THR A 174 16.00 -1.51 -21.13
N ARG A 175 16.98 -2.28 -20.67
CA ARG A 175 17.73 -3.12 -21.60
C ARG A 175 16.62 -3.90 -22.29
N GLN A 176 16.38 -3.68 -23.58
CA GLN A 176 15.45 -4.47 -24.36
C GLN A 176 15.92 -5.93 -24.32
N GLU A 177 15.59 -6.65 -23.25
CA GLU A 177 15.07 -7.99 -23.44
C GLU A 177 13.74 -7.75 -24.11
N THR A 178 13.75 -7.84 -25.44
CA THR A 178 12.56 -8.20 -26.20
C THR A 178 11.95 -9.38 -25.49
N THR A 179 10.96 -9.14 -24.63
CA THR A 179 9.92 -10.12 -24.38
C THR A 179 9.47 -10.49 -25.80
N PRO A 180 9.74 -11.71 -26.28
CA PRO A 180 9.26 -12.10 -27.60
C PRO A 180 7.76 -11.78 -27.57
N MET A 181 7.28 -11.02 -28.55
CA MET A 181 5.84 -10.83 -28.68
C MET A 181 5.28 -12.25 -28.82
N LEU A 182 4.74 -12.77 -27.72
CA LEU A 182 4.17 -14.10 -27.70
C LEU A 182 3.09 -14.08 -28.76
N ASP A 183 3.19 -15.00 -29.71
CA ASP A 183 2.18 -15.13 -30.73
C ASP A 183 0.82 -15.35 -30.05
N THR A 184 -0.25 -15.02 -30.75
CA THR A 184 -1.63 -15.22 -30.27
C THR A 184 -1.83 -16.69 -29.86
N GLY A 185 -1.19 -17.62 -30.58
CA GLY A 185 -1.18 -19.05 -30.26
C GLY A 185 -0.51 -19.38 -28.92
N ASP A 186 0.65 -18.78 -28.62
CA ASP A 186 1.37 -19.02 -27.37
C ASP A 186 0.61 -18.44 -26.17
N SER A 187 0.00 -17.27 -26.36
CA SER A 187 -0.82 -16.61 -25.33
C SER A 187 -2.06 -17.45 -24.97
N LEU A 188 -2.73 -18.03 -25.97
CA LEU A 188 -3.89 -18.91 -25.74
C LEU A 188 -3.47 -20.24 -25.08
N SER A 189 -2.33 -20.80 -25.47
CA SER A 189 -1.79 -22.00 -24.83
C SER A 189 -1.46 -21.73 -23.35
N TRP A 190 -0.87 -20.57 -23.04
CA TRP A 190 -0.56 -20.18 -21.67
C TRP A 190 -1.83 -19.97 -20.83
N LEU A 191 -2.84 -19.27 -21.37
CA LEU A 191 -4.14 -19.10 -20.70
C LEU A 191 -4.80 -20.45 -20.38
N ASN A 192 -4.77 -21.42 -21.30
CA ASN A 192 -5.34 -22.74 -21.06
C ASN A 192 -4.61 -23.51 -19.95
N VAL A 193 -3.29 -23.38 -19.86
CA VAL A 193 -2.51 -23.98 -18.76
C VAL A 193 -2.85 -23.30 -17.43
N GLU A 194 -2.89 -21.97 -17.40
CA GLU A 194 -3.27 -21.19 -16.22
C GLU A 194 -4.66 -21.55 -15.71
N LEU A 195 -5.66 -21.62 -16.60
CA LEU A 195 -7.05 -21.96 -16.24
C LEU A 195 -7.20 -23.41 -15.76
N ARG A 196 -6.43 -24.34 -16.31
CA ARG A 196 -6.45 -25.75 -15.89
C ARG A 196 -5.83 -25.93 -14.50
N ASP A 197 -4.77 -25.18 -14.23
CA ASP A 197 -3.99 -25.28 -12.99
C ASP A 197 -4.43 -24.20 -11.95
N ALA A 198 -5.57 -23.53 -12.21
CA ALA A 198 -6.11 -22.46 -11.38
C ALA A 198 -6.53 -22.94 -9.99
N GLU A 199 -5.85 -22.48 -8.96
CA GLU A 199 -6.23 -22.70 -7.56
C GLU A 199 -7.34 -21.72 -7.18
N MET A 200 -8.49 -22.27 -6.76
CA MET A 200 -9.62 -21.48 -6.29
C MET A 200 -9.35 -20.93 -4.88
N ASP A 201 -9.84 -19.73 -4.59
CA ASP A 201 -9.78 -19.17 -3.25
C ASP A 201 -10.68 -19.94 -2.25
N ASP A 202 -10.63 -19.54 -0.97
CA ASP A 202 -11.48 -20.10 0.10
C ASP A 202 -13.00 -19.99 -0.20
N MET A 203 -13.38 -19.16 -1.18
CA MET A 203 -14.76 -18.94 -1.62
C MET A 203 -15.13 -19.77 -2.86
N GLY A 204 -14.18 -20.53 -3.41
CA GLY A 204 -14.36 -21.32 -4.63
C GLY A 204 -14.35 -20.46 -5.91
N CYS A 205 -13.69 -19.31 -5.88
CA CYS A 205 -13.65 -18.35 -6.98
C CYS A 205 -12.17 -18.09 -7.39
N TYR A 206 -11.92 -17.88 -8.68
CA TYR A 206 -10.60 -17.61 -9.24
C TYR A 206 -10.61 -16.26 -9.98
N HIS A 207 -9.53 -15.49 -9.82
CA HIS A 207 -9.43 -14.13 -10.34
C HIS A 207 -8.48 -14.07 -11.53
N LEU A 208 -9.03 -13.98 -12.74
CA LEU A 208 -8.26 -13.85 -13.98
C LEU A 208 -8.11 -12.37 -14.35
N ASP A 209 -6.87 -11.88 -14.47
CA ASP A 209 -6.58 -10.54 -14.96
C ASP A 209 -6.40 -10.55 -16.49
N THR A 210 -7.35 -9.97 -17.22
CA THR A 210 -7.31 -9.99 -18.70
C THR A 210 -6.21 -9.09 -19.27
N SER A 211 -5.61 -8.19 -18.48
CA SER A 211 -4.53 -7.31 -18.95
C SER A 211 -3.25 -8.10 -19.28
N GLN A 212 -3.01 -9.21 -18.57
CA GLN A 212 -1.90 -10.13 -18.84
C GLN A 212 -2.08 -10.89 -20.16
N HIS A 213 -3.32 -10.98 -20.63
CA HIS A 213 -3.72 -11.66 -21.87
C HIS A 213 -4.20 -10.68 -22.94
N SER A 214 -3.66 -9.46 -22.95
CA SER A 214 -4.13 -8.36 -23.81
C SER A 214 -4.06 -8.61 -25.32
N VAL A 215 -3.28 -9.60 -25.76
CA VAL A 215 -3.20 -10.05 -27.16
C VAL A 215 -4.46 -10.85 -27.58
N LEU A 216 -5.11 -11.51 -26.63
CA LEU A 216 -6.31 -12.33 -26.88
C LEU A 216 -7.57 -11.45 -26.89
N SER A 217 -8.51 -11.78 -27.78
CA SER A 217 -9.82 -11.15 -27.74
C SER A 217 -10.61 -11.64 -26.51
N LEU A 218 -11.55 -10.83 -26.03
CA LEU A 218 -12.44 -11.27 -24.93
C LEU A 218 -13.27 -12.51 -25.31
N THR A 219 -13.51 -12.73 -26.61
CA THR A 219 -14.18 -13.92 -27.13
C THR A 219 -13.30 -15.16 -26.93
N ASP A 220 -12.01 -15.07 -27.26
CA ASP A 220 -11.06 -16.19 -27.09
C ASP A 220 -10.87 -16.52 -25.61
N ILE A 221 -10.76 -15.50 -24.75
CA ILE A 221 -10.72 -15.67 -23.30
C ILE A 221 -12.01 -16.35 -22.82
N GLY A 222 -13.17 -15.92 -23.31
CA GLY A 222 -14.46 -16.53 -22.97
C GLY A 222 -14.55 -18.01 -23.37
N MET A 223 -14.07 -18.37 -24.56
CA MET A 223 -14.02 -19.76 -25.04
C MET A 223 -13.07 -20.61 -24.20
N ALA A 224 -11.89 -20.08 -23.83
CA ALA A 224 -10.94 -20.79 -22.98
C ALA A 224 -11.51 -21.04 -21.56
N VAL A 225 -12.19 -20.05 -20.99
CA VAL A 225 -12.88 -20.17 -19.69
C VAL A 225 -13.98 -21.23 -19.73
N ASP A 226 -14.79 -21.26 -20.78
CA ASP A 226 -15.85 -22.26 -20.95
C ASP A 226 -15.27 -23.67 -21.15
N ALA A 227 -14.21 -23.79 -21.95
CA ALA A 227 -13.48 -25.05 -22.16
C ALA A 227 -12.86 -25.60 -20.87
N ALA A 228 -12.44 -24.73 -19.95
CA ALA A 228 -11.96 -25.10 -18.62
C ALA A 228 -13.07 -25.52 -17.63
N GLY A 229 -14.35 -25.47 -18.04
CA GLY A 229 -15.48 -25.79 -17.16
C GLY A 229 -15.70 -24.74 -16.06
N LEU A 230 -15.32 -23.50 -16.33
CA LEU A 230 -15.49 -22.35 -15.45
C LEU A 230 -16.56 -21.42 -16.01
N THR A 231 -17.22 -20.68 -15.12
CA THR A 231 -18.23 -19.68 -15.49
C THR A 231 -17.82 -18.31 -14.97
N VAL A 232 -18.02 -17.27 -15.79
CA VAL A 232 -17.76 -15.89 -15.38
C VAL A 232 -18.88 -15.44 -14.43
N VAL A 233 -18.58 -15.36 -13.14
CA VAL A 233 -19.51 -14.89 -12.11
C VAL A 233 -19.61 -13.37 -12.11
N ARG A 234 -18.48 -12.69 -12.31
CA ARG A 234 -18.41 -11.23 -12.25
C ARG A 234 -17.29 -10.68 -13.11
N THR A 235 -17.51 -9.48 -13.65
CA THR A 235 -16.48 -8.68 -14.30
C THR A 235 -16.26 -7.41 -13.48
N ILE A 236 -15.00 -7.14 -13.12
CA ILE A 236 -14.58 -5.96 -12.37
C ILE A 236 -13.66 -5.14 -13.29
N PRO A 237 -14.03 -3.89 -13.67
CA PRO A 237 -13.12 -3.03 -14.41
C PRO A 237 -11.94 -2.61 -13.50
N ASN A 238 -10.71 -2.65 -14.00
CA ASN A 238 -9.51 -2.08 -13.36
C ASN A 238 -8.83 -1.09 -14.32
N SER A 239 -7.78 -0.42 -13.86
CA SER A 239 -7.02 0.58 -14.65
C SER A 239 -6.34 -0.01 -15.89
N ALA A 240 -5.92 -1.28 -15.83
CA ALA A 240 -5.18 -1.97 -16.90
C ALA A 240 -6.06 -2.81 -17.84
N GLY A 241 -7.37 -2.95 -17.57
CA GLY A 241 -8.26 -3.84 -18.31
C GLY A 241 -9.49 -4.26 -17.50
N ARG A 242 -9.68 -5.58 -17.35
CA ARG A 242 -10.78 -6.18 -16.60
C ARG A 242 -10.27 -7.38 -15.81
N MET A 243 -10.81 -7.57 -14.61
CA MET A 243 -10.64 -8.78 -13.83
C MET A 243 -11.91 -9.61 -13.92
N LEU A 244 -11.80 -10.85 -14.39
CA LEU A 244 -12.88 -11.82 -14.43
C LEU A 244 -12.82 -12.67 -13.15
N VAL A 245 -13.94 -12.74 -12.43
CA VAL A 245 -14.11 -13.65 -11.30
C VAL A 245 -14.81 -14.89 -11.84
N LEU A 246 -14.08 -16.00 -11.86
CA LEU A 246 -14.48 -17.29 -12.38
C LEU A 246 -14.88 -18.21 -11.22
N ALA A 247 -15.84 -19.12 -11.44
CA ALA A 247 -16.15 -20.19 -10.49
C ALA A 247 -16.66 -21.41 -11.24
N HIS A 248 -16.55 -22.60 -10.64
CA HIS A 248 -17.19 -23.78 -11.20
C HIS A 248 -18.72 -23.63 -11.19
N PRO A 249 -19.43 -24.17 -12.20
CA PRO A 249 -20.89 -24.07 -12.27
C PRO A 249 -21.60 -24.74 -11.09
N GLN A 250 -20.94 -25.67 -10.40
CA GLN A 250 -21.49 -26.36 -9.23
C GLN A 250 -21.30 -25.59 -7.91
N THR A 251 -20.36 -24.65 -7.84
CA THR A 251 -20.13 -23.77 -6.68
C THR A 251 -21.18 -22.67 -6.64
N ARG A 252 -22.42 -23.03 -6.26
CA ARG A 252 -23.57 -22.12 -6.10
C ARG A 252 -23.41 -21.10 -4.96
N ARG A 253 -22.24 -21.01 -4.34
CA ARG A 253 -21.98 -20.24 -3.12
C ARG A 253 -20.90 -19.16 -3.28
N CYS A 254 -20.62 -18.61 -4.46
CA CYS A 254 -19.89 -17.33 -4.50
C CYS A 254 -20.88 -16.25 -3.98
N PRO A 255 -20.77 -15.78 -2.72
CA PRO A 255 -21.85 -15.03 -2.10
C PRO A 255 -21.92 -13.64 -2.73
N ARG A 256 -23.10 -13.32 -3.29
CA ARG A 256 -23.46 -12.01 -3.87
C ARG A 256 -23.17 -10.83 -2.92
N ALA A 257 -22.99 -11.09 -1.62
CA ALA A 257 -22.74 -10.12 -0.55
C ALA A 257 -21.38 -9.40 -0.61
N MET A 258 -20.38 -9.89 -1.35
CA MET A 258 -19.08 -9.19 -1.44
C MET A 258 -19.06 -8.00 -2.42
N ALA A 259 -20.15 -7.74 -3.15
CA ALA A 259 -20.24 -6.58 -4.07
C ALA A 259 -20.08 -5.22 -3.36
N ARG A 260 -20.25 -5.15 -2.04
CA ARG A 260 -20.00 -3.94 -1.25
C ARG A 260 -18.58 -3.83 -0.68
N SER A 261 -17.87 -4.94 -0.46
CA SER A 261 -16.56 -4.94 0.19
C SER A 261 -15.43 -4.47 -0.75
N TYR A 262 -15.52 -4.75 -2.05
CA TYR A 262 -14.53 -4.25 -3.04
C TYR A 262 -14.66 -2.75 -3.38
N ARG A 263 -15.71 -2.06 -2.91
CA ARG A 263 -15.76 -0.58 -2.94
C ARG A 263 -15.06 0.05 -1.74
N ASP A 264 -14.68 -0.73 -0.74
CA ASP A 264 -14.01 -0.25 0.45
C ASP A 264 -12.60 -0.86 0.53
N PRO A 265 -11.57 -0.14 0.09
CA PRO A 265 -10.24 -0.72 -0.06
C PRO A 265 -9.52 -0.91 1.31
N ALA A 266 -10.25 -0.89 2.41
CA ALA A 266 -9.78 -1.18 3.77
C ALA A 266 -9.91 -2.67 4.18
N CYS A 267 -10.58 -3.53 3.39
CA CYS A 267 -10.91 -4.90 3.82
C CYS A 267 -9.89 -6.01 3.44
N GLN A 268 -8.83 -5.73 2.68
CA GLN A 268 -7.88 -6.77 2.21
C GLN A 268 -6.80 -7.23 3.23
N ILE A 269 -6.84 -6.83 4.50
CA ILE A 269 -5.72 -7.08 5.46
C ILE A 269 -6.01 -8.24 6.45
N LYS A 270 -7.01 -9.09 6.23
CA LYS A 270 -7.34 -10.16 7.20
C LYS A 270 -7.61 -11.53 6.58
N SER A 271 -6.63 -12.09 5.87
CA SER A 271 -6.68 -13.53 5.51
C SER A 271 -5.32 -14.13 5.14
N SER A 272 -4.25 -13.80 5.88
CA SER A 272 -3.03 -14.61 5.87
C SER A 272 -2.28 -14.53 7.20
N THR A 273 -2.80 -15.22 8.21
CA THR A 273 -1.97 -15.63 9.37
C THR A 273 -2.34 -17.06 9.70
N GLY A 274 -1.67 -17.98 9.00
CA GLY A 274 -1.78 -19.41 9.21
C GLY A 274 -1.30 -19.81 10.60
N HIS A 275 -2.14 -20.56 11.30
CA HIS A 275 -1.78 -21.37 12.45
C HIS A 275 -0.85 -22.50 12.02
N ALA A 276 0.35 -22.55 12.60
CA ALA A 276 1.19 -23.73 12.60
C ALA A 276 1.51 -24.11 14.05
N SER A 277 0.78 -25.08 14.60
CA SER A 277 1.16 -25.81 15.81
C SER A 277 0.95 -27.30 15.57
N ALA A 278 1.99 -27.93 15.03
CA ALA A 278 2.07 -29.37 14.86
C ALA A 278 2.38 -30.06 16.19
N THR A 279 1.51 -30.98 16.58
CA THR A 279 1.71 -32.00 17.61
C THR A 279 2.75 -33.02 17.14
N ARG A 280 3.91 -33.09 17.80
CA ARG A 280 4.91 -34.16 17.57
C ARG A 280 4.80 -35.20 18.68
N SER A 281 4.12 -36.29 18.36
CA SER A 281 4.08 -37.54 19.13
C SER A 281 5.45 -38.22 19.09
N GLY A 282 6.07 -38.39 20.25
CA GLY A 282 7.33 -39.12 20.44
C GLY A 282 7.07 -40.62 20.57
N ARG A 283 7.43 -41.38 19.54
CA ARG A 283 7.42 -42.84 19.51
C ARG A 283 8.72 -43.36 20.16
N ARG A 284 8.62 -43.97 21.34
CA ARG A 284 9.72 -44.72 21.99
C ARG A 284 9.85 -46.09 21.33
N SER A 285 11.01 -46.34 20.73
CA SER A 285 11.44 -47.68 20.32
C SER A 285 12.23 -48.30 21.47
N SER A 286 11.75 -49.44 21.95
CA SER A 286 12.45 -50.35 22.87
C SER A 286 13.56 -51.09 22.14
N THR A 287 14.80 -50.97 22.59
CA THR A 287 15.86 -51.95 22.28
C THR A 287 16.04 -52.86 23.48
N GLY A 288 15.47 -54.06 23.39
CA GLY A 288 15.93 -55.21 24.16
C GLY A 288 17.09 -55.86 23.38
N ASN A 289 18.21 -56.10 24.06
CA ASN A 289 19.23 -57.01 23.58
C ASN A 289 19.66 -57.89 24.76
N SER A 290 19.47 -59.19 24.57
CA SER A 290 19.96 -60.28 25.39
C SER A 290 21.24 -60.80 24.78
N ALA A 291 22.29 -60.93 25.59
CA ALA A 291 23.34 -61.94 25.54
C ALA A 291 24.17 -61.82 26.83
#